data_AF-A0A916GG56-F1
#
_entry.id   AF-A0A916GG56-F1
#
_cell.length_a   1.000
_cell.length_b   1.000
_cell.length_c   1.000
_cell.angle_alpha   90.00
_cell.angle_beta   90.00
_cell.angle_gamma   90.00
#
_symmetry.space_group_name_H-M   'P 1'
#
loop_
_entity.id
_entity.type
_entity.pdbx_description
1 polymer ?
#
loop_
_entity_poly.entity_id
_entity_poly.type
_entity_poly.pdbx_seq_one_letter_code
_entity_poly.pdbx_strand_id
1 'polypeptide(L)'
;MFDALISIVVALALGALFTAFYAMIGMMVGLLPIPFWVRARLEAAGITVAPSHHTTGISEAARMRAAAVLDQHGLRAYFYLPSAGMQDRELADACRFLAGAGNLIMDADDNMVGKVAALYPTSDEVAVERRASFRLVYSERGAPTT
;
A
#
# COMPACT_ATOMS: atom_id res chain seq x y z
N MET A 1 -15.32 13.04 47.15
CA MET A 1 -15.70 11.93 46.24
C MET A 1 -16.45 12.41 44.99
N PHE A 2 -17.35 13.40 45.11
CA PHE A 2 -18.06 14.00 43.97
C PHE A 2 -17.18 14.77 42.97
N ASP A 3 -16.12 15.45 43.43
CA ASP A 3 -15.23 16.22 42.54
C ASP A 3 -14.48 15.35 41.52
N ALA A 4 -14.08 14.13 41.91
CA ALA A 4 -13.40 13.20 41.01
C ALA A 4 -14.33 12.73 39.89
N LEU A 5 -15.61 12.52 40.20
CA LEU A 5 -16.60 12.07 39.22
C LEU A 5 -16.90 13.18 38.19
N ILE A 6 -17.04 14.42 38.65
CA ILE A 6 -17.25 15.58 37.78
C ILE A 6 -16.05 15.80 36.86
N SER A 7 -14.83 15.67 37.39
CA SER A 7 -13.61 15.82 36.59
C SER A 7 -13.49 14.76 35.49
N ILE A 8 -13.86 13.51 35.78
CA ILE A 8 -13.89 12.42 34.78
C ILE A 8 -14.94 12.69 33.70
N VAL A 9 -16.15 13.11 34.09
CA VAL A 9 -17.23 13.41 33.12
C VAL A 9 -16.86 14.60 32.23
N VAL A 10 -16.25 15.65 32.79
CA VAL A 10 -15.77 16.81 32.03
C VAL A 10 -14.63 16.42 31.09
N ALA A 11 -13.69 15.57 31.53
CA ALA A 11 -12.61 15.07 30.69
C ALA A 11 -13.12 14.24 29.51
N LEU A 12 -14.12 13.38 29.73
CA LEU A 12 -14.77 12.60 28.68
C LEU A 12 -15.54 13.48 27.69
N ALA A 13 -16.25 14.50 28.19
CA ALA A 13 -17.00 15.43 27.34
C ALA A 13 -16.07 16.30 26.49
N LEU A 14 -14.98 16.81 27.07
CA LEU A 14 -13.95 17.57 26.34
C LEU A 14 -13.22 16.70 25.32
N GLY A 15 -12.89 15.45 25.67
CA GLY A 15 -12.28 14.49 24.76
C GLY A 15 -13.16 14.19 23.54
N ALA A 16 -14.46 13.98 23.75
CA ALA A 16 -15.41 13.78 22.66
C ALA A 16 -15.52 15.01 21.73
N LEU A 17 -15.58 16.22 22.32
CA LEU A 17 -15.62 17.47 21.55
C LEU A 17 -14.35 17.69 20.74
N PHE A 18 -13.18 17.38 21.32
CA PHE A 18 -11.89 17.50 20.66
C PHE A 18 -11.77 16.52 19.49
N THR A 19 -12.30 15.30 19.66
CA THR A 19 -12.33 14.27 18.61
C THR A 19 -13.22 14.70 17.44
N ALA A 20 -14.40 15.27 17.73
CA ALA A 20 -15.31 15.79 16.71
C ALA A 20 -14.71 17.00 15.96
N PHE A 21 -14.02 17.89 16.67
CA PHE A 21 -13.36 19.06 16.10
C PHE A 21 -12.21 18.65 15.16
N TYR A 22 -11.39 17.68 15.55
CA TYR A 22 -10.33 17.14 14.70
C TYR A 22 -10.86 16.40 13.47
N ALA A 23 -11.95 15.65 13.60
CA ALA A 23 -12.61 15.00 12.46
C ALA A 23 -13.14 16.03 11.45
N MET A 24 -13.70 17.14 11.94
CA MET A 24 -14.22 18.23 11.10
C MET A 24 -13.10 18.98 10.36
N ILE A 25 -11.98 19.29 11.05
CA ILE A 25 -10.81 19.92 10.41
C ILE A 25 -10.16 18.98 9.40
N GLY A 26 -10.05 17.68 9.71
CA GLY A 26 -9.50 16.68 8.79
C GLY A 26 -10.31 16.57 7.48
N MET A 27 -11.65 16.71 7.56
CA MET A 27 -12.50 16.76 6.37
C MET A 27 -12.31 18.03 5.52
N MET A 28 -11.97 19.17 6.14
CA MET A 28 -11.77 20.43 5.40
C MET A 28 -10.42 20.53 4.70
N VAL A 29 -9.37 19.83 5.18
CA VAL A 29 -7.99 19.99 4.69
C VAL A 29 -7.56 18.87 3.74
N GLY A 30 -8.36 17.81 3.55
CA GLY A 30 -8.00 16.68 2.68
C GLY A 30 -6.83 15.82 3.17
N LEU A 31 -6.19 16.22 4.28
CA LEU A 31 -5.41 15.35 5.16
C LEU A 31 -6.40 14.72 6.13
N LEU A 32 -6.92 13.54 5.82
CA LEU A 32 -7.50 12.68 6.86
C LEU A 32 -6.31 12.11 7.65
N PRO A 33 -6.04 12.59 8.88
CA PRO A 33 -5.06 11.91 9.73
C PRO A 33 -5.54 10.48 9.92
N ILE A 34 -4.62 9.54 9.77
CA ILE A 34 -4.85 8.12 10.00
C ILE A 34 -5.64 7.98 11.33
N PRO A 35 -6.82 7.35 11.34
CA PRO A 35 -7.58 7.21 12.57
C PRO A 35 -6.68 6.55 13.62
N PHE A 36 -6.66 7.10 14.84
CA PHE A 36 -5.71 6.65 15.87
C PHE A 36 -5.82 5.13 16.14
N TRP A 37 -7.00 4.53 15.95
CA TRP A 37 -7.21 3.09 16.07
C TRP A 37 -6.53 2.28 14.96
N VAL A 38 -6.41 2.83 13.74
CA VAL A 38 -5.69 2.18 12.63
C VAL A 38 -4.20 2.24 12.92
N ARG A 39 -3.72 3.40 13.37
CA ARG A 39 -2.33 3.57 13.77
C ARG A 39 -1.94 2.65 14.93
N ALA A 40 -2.75 2.61 16.00
CA ALA A 40 -2.50 1.75 17.15
C ALA A 40 -2.52 0.25 16.80
N ARG A 41 -3.34 -0.15 15.81
CA ARG A 41 -3.39 -1.54 15.35
C ARG A 41 -2.19 -1.91 14.45
N LEU A 42 -1.70 -0.97 13.65
CA LEU A 42 -0.48 -1.15 12.88
C LEU A 42 0.74 -1.19 13.79
N GLU A 43 0.83 -0.30 14.78
CA GLU A 43 1.89 -0.33 15.81
C GLU A 43 1.84 -1.63 16.65
N ALA A 44 0.64 -2.14 16.97
CA ALA A 44 0.49 -3.45 17.63
C ALA A 44 0.94 -4.63 16.74
N ALA A 45 0.92 -4.46 15.42
CA ALA A 45 1.48 -5.39 14.45
C ALA A 45 2.96 -5.10 14.11
N GLY A 46 3.56 -4.09 14.75
CA GLY A 46 4.94 -3.65 14.50
C GLY A 46 5.13 -2.84 13.22
N ILE A 47 4.07 -2.32 12.59
CA ILE A 47 4.12 -1.72 11.25
C ILE A 47 4.15 -0.19 11.33
N THR A 48 5.18 0.43 10.74
CA THR A 48 5.37 1.89 10.66
C THR A 48 5.00 2.40 9.26
N VAL A 49 4.32 3.56 9.19
CA VAL A 49 3.74 4.09 7.95
C VAL A 49 4.42 5.41 7.58
N ALA A 50 5.10 5.47 6.43
CA ALA A 50 5.80 6.66 5.95
C ALA A 50 5.01 7.39 4.85
N PRO A 51 4.84 8.71 4.89
CA PRO A 51 4.08 9.47 3.90
C PRO A 51 4.82 9.63 2.56
N SER A 52 4.07 9.57 1.47
CA SER A 52 4.45 9.81 0.08
C SER A 52 3.25 10.43 -0.67
N HIS A 53 3.50 11.26 -1.68
CA HIS A 53 2.43 11.97 -2.37
C HIS A 53 1.78 11.09 -3.46
N HIS A 54 0.46 10.92 -3.42
CA HIS A 54 -0.31 10.21 -4.46
C HIS A 54 -1.16 11.16 -5.31
N THR A 55 -1.09 10.99 -6.64
CA THR A 55 -1.98 11.68 -7.59
C THR A 55 -2.76 10.62 -8.37
N THR A 56 -4.00 10.36 -7.97
CA THR A 56 -4.91 9.46 -8.69
C THR A 56 -5.59 10.24 -9.82
N GLY A 57 -5.25 9.94 -11.09
CA GLY A 57 -5.89 10.57 -12.25
C GLY A 57 -5.12 10.51 -13.58
N ILE A 58 -4.01 9.78 -13.67
CA ILE A 58 -3.14 9.77 -14.85
C ILE A 58 -3.61 8.71 -15.85
N SER A 59 -3.82 9.09 -17.11
CA SER A 59 -4.17 8.15 -18.19
C SER A 59 -3.00 7.21 -18.54
N GLU A 60 -3.28 6.01 -19.05
CA GLU A 60 -2.23 5.04 -19.43
C GLU A 60 -1.21 5.65 -20.40
N ALA A 61 -1.67 6.41 -21.38
CA ALA A 61 -0.81 7.08 -22.35
C ALA A 61 0.08 8.17 -21.71
N ALA A 62 -0.39 8.84 -20.65
CA ALA A 62 0.43 9.78 -19.90
C ALA A 62 1.46 9.05 -19.03
N ARG A 63 1.07 7.91 -18.43
CA ARG A 63 1.96 7.05 -17.65
C ARG A 63 3.09 6.47 -18.51
N MET A 64 2.78 5.98 -19.71
CA MET A 64 3.78 5.49 -20.67
C MET A 64 4.76 6.59 -21.11
N ARG A 65 4.25 7.80 -21.40
CA ARG A 65 5.11 8.94 -21.76
C ARG A 65 6.05 9.33 -20.63
N ALA A 66 5.55 9.39 -19.39
CA ALA A 66 6.39 9.66 -18.22
C ALA A 66 7.47 8.59 -18.02
N ALA A 67 7.12 7.32 -18.18
CA ALA A 67 8.08 6.22 -18.10
C ALA A 67 9.16 6.29 -19.18
N ALA A 68 8.81 6.64 -20.42
CA ALA A 68 9.77 6.82 -21.51
C ALA A 68 10.77 7.97 -21.23
N VAL A 69 10.30 9.07 -20.63
CA VAL A 69 11.17 10.17 -20.20
C VAL A 69 12.14 9.68 -19.11
N LEU A 70 11.66 8.93 -18.11
CA LEU A 70 12.53 8.38 -17.07
C LEU A 70 13.62 7.48 -17.66
N ASP A 71 13.27 6.62 -18.61
CA ASP A 71 14.21 5.70 -19.26
C ASP A 71 15.30 6.45 -20.05
N GLN A 72 14.95 7.55 -20.74
CA GLN A 72 15.91 8.43 -21.43
C GLN A 72 16.97 9.02 -20.48
N HIS A 73 16.63 9.16 -19.19
CA HIS A 73 17.54 9.64 -18.16
C HIS A 73 18.19 8.50 -17.34
N GLY A 74 18.02 7.24 -17.75
CA GLY A 74 18.56 6.07 -17.04
C GLY A 74 17.83 5.77 -15.72
N LEU A 75 16.63 6.31 -15.53
CA LEU A 75 15.80 6.10 -14.34
C LEU A 75 14.71 5.07 -14.61
N ARG A 76 14.34 4.30 -13.57
CA ARG A 76 13.26 3.30 -13.65
C ARG A 76 12.15 3.59 -12.66
N ALA A 77 10.91 3.45 -13.12
CA ALA A 77 9.73 3.54 -12.28
C ALA A 77 9.32 2.16 -11.76
N TYR A 78 8.92 2.11 -10.50
CA TYR A 78 8.42 0.90 -9.85
C TYR A 78 7.02 1.15 -9.28
N PHE A 79 6.20 0.10 -9.29
CA PHE A 79 4.89 0.04 -8.70
C PHE A 79 4.94 -0.74 -7.38
N TYR A 80 4.29 -0.18 -6.36
CA TYR A 80 4.23 -0.77 -5.03
C TYR A 80 2.90 -1.47 -4.80
N LEU A 81 2.96 -2.74 -4.39
CA LEU A 81 1.85 -3.63 -4.09
C LEU A 81 1.80 -3.88 -2.57
N PRO A 82 1.08 -3.06 -1.80
CA PRO A 82 1.15 -3.02 -0.33
C PRO A 82 0.59 -4.25 0.37
N SER A 83 -0.25 -5.04 -0.31
CA SER A 83 -0.95 -6.20 0.27
C SER A 83 -0.49 -7.53 -0.32
N ALA A 84 0.58 -7.53 -1.13
CA ALA A 84 1.09 -8.75 -1.75
C ALA A 84 1.60 -9.72 -0.67
N GLY A 85 1.07 -10.95 -0.67
CA GLY A 85 1.48 -12.01 0.26
C GLY A 85 0.82 -11.99 1.64
N MET A 86 -0.08 -11.04 1.91
CA MET A 86 -0.81 -10.97 3.18
C MET A 86 -2.00 -11.93 3.19
N GLN A 87 -2.16 -12.67 4.29
CA GLN A 87 -3.30 -13.58 4.51
C GLN A 87 -4.45 -12.92 5.28
N ASP A 88 -4.11 -12.01 6.21
CA ASP A 88 -5.11 -11.26 6.96
C ASP A 88 -5.75 -10.18 6.06
N ARG A 89 -7.06 -10.29 5.88
CA ARG A 89 -7.86 -9.39 5.05
C ARG A 89 -7.97 -7.99 5.63
N GLU A 90 -8.13 -7.87 6.94
CA GLU A 90 -8.27 -6.57 7.61
C GLU A 90 -6.96 -5.79 7.53
N LEU A 91 -5.83 -6.49 7.74
CA LEU A 91 -4.50 -5.92 7.57
C LEU A 91 -4.24 -5.52 6.11
N ALA A 92 -4.60 -6.39 5.16
CA ALA A 92 -4.44 -6.10 3.73
C ALA A 92 -5.22 -4.85 3.29
N ASP A 93 -6.44 -4.67 3.81
CA ASP A 93 -7.28 -3.52 3.48
C ASP A 93 -6.74 -2.23 4.12
N ALA A 94 -6.24 -2.28 5.37
CA ALA A 94 -5.54 -1.15 6.00
C ALA A 94 -4.29 -0.74 5.22
N CYS A 95 -3.46 -1.71 4.79
CA CYS A 95 -2.26 -1.44 3.99
C CYS A 95 -2.60 -0.81 2.64
N ARG A 96 -3.64 -1.31 1.95
CA ARG A 96 -4.12 -0.72 0.68
C ARG A 96 -4.62 0.70 0.86
N PHE A 97 -5.40 0.94 1.91
CA PHE A 97 -5.95 2.25 2.20
C PHE A 97 -4.83 3.28 2.40
N LEU A 98 -3.85 2.94 3.24
CA LEU A 98 -2.72 3.82 3.52
C LEU A 98 -1.80 4.01 2.32
N ALA A 99 -1.50 2.94 1.58
CA ALA A 99 -0.74 3.04 0.35
C ALA A 99 -1.45 3.88 -0.73
N GLY A 100 -2.79 3.84 -0.79
CA GLY A 100 -3.58 4.69 -1.67
C GLY A 100 -3.51 6.18 -1.31
N ALA A 101 -3.27 6.51 -0.04
CA ALA A 101 -2.90 7.86 0.39
C ALA A 101 -1.42 8.19 0.12
N GLY A 102 -0.72 7.29 -0.58
CA GLY A 102 0.70 7.33 -0.82
C GLY A 102 1.47 7.03 0.45
N ASN A 103 1.24 5.96 1.19
CA ASN A 103 2.18 5.60 2.25
C ASN A 103 3.00 4.36 1.89
N LEU A 104 4.26 4.36 2.29
CA LEU A 104 5.06 3.14 2.33
C LEU A 104 4.82 2.46 3.67
N ILE A 105 4.58 1.15 3.59
CA ILE A 105 4.32 0.33 4.77
C ILE A 105 5.64 -0.37 5.12
N MET A 106 6.11 -0.15 6.34
CA MET A 106 7.36 -0.70 6.87
C MET A 106 7.04 -1.63 8.04
N ASP A 107 7.80 -2.70 8.25
CA ASP A 107 7.70 -3.53 9.45
C ASP A 107 8.50 -2.93 10.63
N ALA A 108 8.61 -3.68 11.72
CA ALA A 108 9.23 -3.21 12.96
C ALA A 108 10.75 -3.08 12.83
N ASP A 109 11.32 -3.76 11.84
CA ASP A 109 12.73 -3.80 11.53
C ASP A 109 13.08 -2.82 10.39
N ASP A 110 12.18 -1.89 10.07
CA ASP A 110 12.29 -0.92 8.98
C ASP A 110 12.47 -1.57 7.59
N ASN A 111 11.93 -2.76 7.37
CA ASN A 111 11.85 -3.34 6.03
C ASN A 111 10.54 -2.98 5.35
N MET A 112 10.58 -2.72 4.04
CA MET A 112 9.38 -2.44 3.26
C MET A 112 8.50 -3.69 3.15
N VAL A 113 7.26 -3.57 3.62
CA VAL A 113 6.24 -4.61 3.56
C VAL A 113 5.52 -4.56 2.21
N GLY A 114 5.25 -5.71 1.60
CA GLY A 114 4.58 -5.82 0.30
C GLY A 114 5.56 -6.14 -0.83
N LYS A 115 5.18 -5.86 -2.08
CA LYS A 115 6.01 -6.15 -3.25
C LYS A 115 6.23 -4.90 -4.10
N VAL A 116 7.48 -4.65 -4.47
CA VAL A 116 7.84 -3.65 -5.47
C VAL A 116 8.05 -4.36 -6.80
N ALA A 117 7.39 -3.91 -7.86
CA ALA A 117 7.48 -4.45 -9.20
C ALA A 117 7.88 -3.33 -10.17
N ALA A 118 8.65 -3.63 -11.21
CA ALA A 118 8.93 -2.64 -12.25
C ALA A 118 7.62 -2.27 -12.99
N LEU A 119 7.43 -0.98 -13.27
CA LEU A 119 6.23 -0.51 -13.98
C LEU A 119 6.17 -1.07 -15.41
N TYR A 120 7.34 -1.17 -16.05
CA TYR A 120 7.53 -1.83 -17.33
C TYR A 120 8.78 -2.71 -17.23
N PRO A 121 8.65 -4.05 -17.31
CA PRO A 121 9.81 -4.93 -17.37
C PRO A 121 10.56 -4.70 -18.69
N THR A 122 11.88 -4.79 -18.66
CA THR A 122 12.68 -4.73 -19.89
C THR A 122 12.41 -5.94 -20.79
N SER A 123 12.67 -5.82 -22.09
CA SER A 123 12.52 -6.96 -23.03
C SER A 123 13.27 -8.21 -22.57
N ASP A 124 14.44 -8.04 -21.94
CA ASP A 124 15.23 -9.13 -21.39
C ASP A 124 14.57 -9.75 -20.14
N GLU A 125 14.04 -8.92 -19.24
CA GLU A 125 13.27 -9.40 -18.07
C GLU A 125 12.01 -10.18 -18.51
N VAL A 126 11.29 -9.69 -19.53
CA VAL A 126 10.15 -10.40 -20.14
C VAL A 126 10.60 -11.73 -20.77
N ALA A 127 11.75 -11.75 -21.45
CA ALA A 127 12.28 -12.96 -22.06
C ALA A 127 12.68 -14.01 -20.99
N VAL A 128 13.25 -13.58 -19.86
CA VAL A 128 13.57 -14.46 -18.73
C VAL A 128 12.30 -15.02 -18.09
N GLU A 129 11.30 -14.18 -17.82
CA GLU A 129 10.03 -14.61 -17.23
C GLU A 129 9.29 -15.62 -18.13
N ARG A 130 9.25 -15.38 -19.45
CA ARG A 130 8.65 -16.30 -20.44
C ARG A 130 9.39 -17.64 -20.52
N ARG A 131 10.72 -17.65 -20.38
CA ARG A 131 11.50 -18.89 -20.31
C ARG A 131 11.23 -19.66 -19.02
N ALA A 132 11.09 -18.96 -17.89
CA ALA A 132 10.80 -19.56 -16.59
C ALA A 132 9.39 -20.17 -16.51
N SER A 133 8.43 -19.60 -17.25
CA SER A 133 7.04 -20.07 -17.30
C SER A 133 6.77 -21.11 -18.39
N PHE A 134 7.78 -21.48 -19.19
CA PHE A 134 7.65 -22.50 -20.23
C PHE A 134 7.50 -23.89 -19.59
N ARG A 135 6.33 -24.52 -19.73
CA ARG A 135 6.12 -25.93 -19.37
C ARG A 135 6.08 -26.77 -20.65
N LEU A 136 6.90 -27.82 -20.70
CA LEU A 136 6.80 -28.86 -21.72
C LEU A 136 5.48 -29.63 -21.49
N VAL A 137 4.56 -29.50 -22.43
CA VAL A 137 3.35 -30.34 -22.48
C VAL A 137 3.68 -31.55 -23.35
N TYR A 138 3.83 -32.73 -22.72
CA TYR A 138 3.93 -33.98 -23.47
C TYR A 138 2.53 -34.37 -23.96
N SER A 139 2.37 -34.49 -25.27
CA SER A 139 1.18 -35.07 -25.89
C SER A 139 1.32 -36.60 -25.82
N GLU A 140 0.41 -37.28 -25.13
CA GLU A 140 0.35 -38.76 -25.04
C GLU A 140 -0.04 -39.46 -26.35
N ARG A 141 -0.01 -38.81 -27.51
CA ARG A 141 -0.27 -39.45 -28.80
C ARG A 141 0.98 -39.55 -29.64
N GLY A 142 1.52 -40.76 -29.68
CA GLY A 142 2.52 -41.15 -30.68
C GLY A 142 3.29 -42.40 -30.29
N ALA A 143 2.60 -43.51 -29.97
CA ALA A 143 3.26 -44.80 -30.06
C ALA A 143 3.56 -45.06 -31.55
N PRO A 144 4.82 -45.27 -31.96
CA PRO A 144 5.12 -45.67 -33.32
C PRO A 144 4.60 -47.10 -33.53
N THR A 145 3.56 -47.25 -34.34
CA THR A 145 3.21 -48.54 -34.92
C THR A 145 4.26 -48.90 -35.97
N THR A 146 5.06 -49.91 -35.65
CA THR A 146 5.95 -50.64 -36.55
C THR A 146 5.21 -51.30 -37.70
#